data_AF-A0A2P4S752-F1
#
_entry.id   AF-A0A2P4S752-F1
#
_cell.length_a   1.000
_cell.length_b   1.000
_cell.length_c   1.000
_cell.angle_alpha   90.00
_cell.angle_beta   90.00
_cell.angle_gamma   90.00
#
_symmetry.space_group_name_H-M   'P 1'
#
loop_
_entity.id
_entity.type
_entity.pdbx_description
1 polymer ?
#
loop_
_entity_poly.entity_id
_entity_poly.type
_entity_poly.pdbx_seq_one_letter_code
_entity_poly.pdbx_strand_id
1 'polypeptide(L)'
;CKTCGEYIYKGKKFNARKETVQNEVYLGLPIFRFYIKCTRCLAEITFKTDPENTDYTMEHGATRNFQAEKLLEEEEKRMQKEREEEELNNPMKVLENRTKDSKLEMEVLENLQELKELNQRQANVDFEAMLQQYKEYEEERKRREQEEDEQEMKAMLEQAQNRRLLPDSDSDEEPSKPERKAAVKARPTDILQE
;
A
#
# COMPACT_ATOMS: atom_id res chain seq x y z
N CYS A 1 12.47 -17.36 -24.67
CA CYS A 1 12.38 -18.17 -25.92
C CYS A 1 11.02 -18.84 -25.95
N LYS A 2 10.30 -18.85 -27.10
CA LYS A 2 8.95 -19.43 -27.17
C LYS A 2 8.95 -20.96 -27.03
N THR A 3 10.01 -21.63 -27.48
CA THR A 3 10.07 -23.10 -27.53
C THR A 3 10.45 -23.76 -26.21
N CYS A 4 11.36 -23.16 -25.44
CA CYS A 4 11.93 -23.77 -24.23
C CYS A 4 11.69 -22.98 -22.94
N GLY A 5 11.04 -21.81 -23.02
CA GLY A 5 10.83 -20.91 -21.88
C GLY A 5 12.10 -20.27 -21.31
N GLU A 6 13.29 -20.51 -21.90
CA GLU A 6 14.53 -19.92 -21.39
C GLU A 6 14.53 -18.40 -21.58
N TYR A 7 14.88 -17.68 -20.50
CA TYR A 7 15.08 -16.24 -20.50
C TYR A 7 16.49 -15.88 -20.95
N ILE A 8 16.58 -15.00 -21.94
CA ILE A 8 17.84 -14.48 -22.45
C ILE A 8 17.99 -13.06 -21.88
N TYR A 9 18.93 -12.89 -20.94
CA TYR A 9 19.21 -11.59 -20.33
C TYR A 9 19.96 -10.66 -21.29
N LYS A 10 19.78 -9.35 -21.09
CA LYS A 10 20.49 -8.30 -21.83
C LYS A 10 22.01 -8.45 -21.64
N GLY A 11 22.76 -8.38 -22.74
CA GLY A 11 24.24 -8.45 -22.71
C GLY A 11 24.84 -9.85 -22.79
N LYS A 12 24.03 -10.91 -22.91
CA LYS A 12 24.56 -12.26 -23.19
C LYS A 12 25.21 -12.30 -24.59
N LYS A 13 26.46 -12.74 -24.65
CA LYS A 13 27.23 -12.82 -25.91
C LYS A 13 26.81 -14.05 -26.71
N PHE A 14 26.59 -13.87 -28.01
CA PHE A 14 26.25 -14.93 -28.94
C PHE A 14 27.04 -14.80 -30.24
N ASN A 15 27.35 -15.94 -30.84
CA ASN A 15 27.78 -15.99 -32.23
C ASN A 15 26.53 -15.89 -33.12
N ALA A 16 26.28 -14.68 -33.64
CA ALA A 16 25.11 -14.40 -34.46
C ALA A 16 25.48 -14.37 -35.94
N ARG A 17 24.56 -14.81 -36.81
CA ARG A 17 24.65 -14.52 -38.25
C ARG A 17 23.99 -13.18 -38.53
N LYS A 18 24.63 -12.36 -39.36
CA LYS A 18 24.11 -11.06 -39.81
C LYS A 18 23.69 -11.18 -41.28
N GLU A 19 22.50 -10.74 -41.59
CA GLU A 19 21.97 -10.61 -42.94
C GLU A 19 21.47 -9.19 -43.17
N THR A 20 21.71 -8.63 -44.35
CA THR A 20 21.12 -7.35 -44.76
C THR A 20 19.76 -7.62 -45.40
N VAL A 21 18.70 -7.04 -44.83
CA VAL A 21 17.34 -7.19 -45.35
C VAL A 21 17.23 -6.33 -46.61
N GLN A 22 17.08 -6.95 -47.78
CA GLN A 22 17.01 -6.22 -49.05
C GLN A 22 15.68 -5.50 -49.28
N ASN A 23 14.63 -5.94 -48.59
CA ASN A 23 13.26 -5.46 -48.84
C ASN A 23 12.91 -4.18 -48.07
N GLU A 24 13.71 -3.79 -47.07
CA GLU A 24 13.38 -2.71 -46.14
C GLU A 24 14.61 -1.83 -45.89
N VAL A 25 14.52 -0.56 -46.28
CA VAL A 25 15.55 0.46 -46.07
C VAL A 25 14.85 1.66 -45.45
N TYR A 26 15.36 2.16 -44.33
CA TYR A 26 14.78 3.30 -43.64
C TYR A 26 15.59 4.57 -43.97
N LEU A 27 15.01 5.51 -44.72
CA LEU A 27 15.67 6.76 -45.10
C LEU A 27 17.08 6.56 -45.71
N GLY A 28 17.30 5.45 -46.41
CA GLY A 28 18.61 5.09 -46.98
C GLY A 28 19.55 4.27 -46.08
N LEU A 29 19.15 3.99 -44.83
CA LEU A 29 19.89 3.13 -43.90
C LEU A 29 19.48 1.67 -44.07
N PRO A 30 20.44 0.74 -44.26
CA PRO A 30 20.14 -0.67 -44.40
C PRO A 30 19.68 -1.27 -43.07
N ILE A 31 18.59 -2.04 -43.10
CA ILE A 31 18.12 -2.80 -41.94
C ILE A 31 18.82 -4.15 -41.89
N PHE A 32 19.32 -4.51 -40.71
CA PHE A 32 19.99 -5.79 -40.49
C PHE A 32 19.10 -6.75 -39.72
N ARG A 33 19.10 -8.00 -40.16
CA ARG A 33 18.51 -9.13 -39.46
C ARG A 33 19.61 -9.96 -38.83
N PHE A 34 19.44 -10.29 -37.55
CA PHE A 34 20.37 -11.11 -36.79
C PHE A 34 19.71 -12.43 -36.41
N TYR A 35 20.49 -13.51 -36.50
CA TYR A 35 20.07 -14.85 -36.12
C TYR A 35 20.90 -15.30 -34.91
N ILE A 36 20.23 -15.54 -33.79
CA ILE A 36 20.83 -16.10 -32.58
C ILE A 36 20.22 -17.47 -32.30
N LYS A 37 21.03 -18.41 -31.81
CA LYS A 37 20.55 -19.71 -31.33
C LYS A 37 20.31 -19.67 -29.83
N CYS A 38 19.19 -20.22 -29.39
CA CYS A 38 18.93 -20.39 -27.96
C CYS A 38 19.93 -21.39 -27.35
N THR A 39 20.40 -21.14 -26.12
CA THR A 39 21.36 -21.99 -25.43
C THR A 39 20.80 -23.36 -25.05
N ARG A 40 19.49 -23.47 -24.77
CA ARG A 40 18.87 -24.74 -24.37
C ARG A 40 18.29 -25.56 -25.53
N CYS A 41 17.52 -24.95 -26.43
CA CYS A 41 16.80 -25.68 -27.49
C CYS A 41 17.37 -25.52 -28.89
N LEU A 42 18.45 -24.75 -29.05
CA LEU A 42 19.10 -24.46 -30.34
C LEU A 42 18.17 -23.86 -31.41
N ALA A 43 16.94 -23.49 -31.04
CA ALA A 43 16.00 -22.80 -31.92
C ALA A 43 16.59 -21.45 -32.34
N GLU A 44 16.41 -21.11 -33.62
CA GLU A 44 16.84 -19.84 -34.17
C GLU A 44 15.83 -18.75 -33.80
N ILE A 45 16.35 -17.66 -33.26
CA ILE A 45 15.63 -16.46 -32.86
C ILE A 45 16.12 -15.34 -33.77
N THR A 46 15.17 -14.65 -34.42
CA THR A 46 15.47 -13.58 -35.35
C THR A 46 14.98 -12.24 -34.83
N PHE A 47 15.83 -11.23 -34.99
CA PHE A 47 15.49 -9.84 -34.71
C PHE A 47 16.05 -8.91 -35.77
N LYS A 48 15.33 -7.83 -36.02
CA LYS A 48 15.68 -6.77 -36.96
C LYS A 48 16.07 -5.51 -36.20
N THR A 49 16.89 -4.67 -36.82
CA THR A 49 17.20 -3.32 -36.34
C THR A 49 16.09 -2.35 -36.75
N ASP A 50 15.55 -1.58 -35.80
CA ASP A 50 14.59 -0.51 -36.08
C ASP A 50 15.26 0.86 -35.88
N PRO A 51 15.70 1.51 -36.96
CA PRO A 51 16.38 2.82 -36.87
C PRO A 51 15.47 3.96 -36.40
N GLU A 52 14.15 3.84 -36.53
CA GLU A 52 13.18 4.84 -36.07
C GLU A 52 13.13 4.95 -34.54
N ASN A 53 13.09 3.80 -33.84
CA ASN A 53 12.96 3.73 -32.38
C ASN A 53 14.30 3.45 -31.67
N THR A 54 15.42 3.39 -32.40
CA THR A 54 16.75 3.02 -31.89
C THR A 54 16.78 1.68 -31.13
N ASP A 55 15.91 0.74 -31.50
CA ASP A 55 15.73 -0.54 -30.82
C ASP A 55 15.69 -1.70 -31.83
N TYR A 56 15.43 -2.91 -31.35
CA TYR A 56 15.31 -4.11 -32.17
C TYR A 56 13.92 -4.74 -32.10
N THR A 57 13.34 -5.07 -33.24
CA THR A 57 12.08 -5.80 -33.35
C THR A 57 12.35 -7.30 -33.39
N MET A 58 11.53 -8.06 -32.67
CA MET A 58 11.57 -9.52 -32.72
C MET A 58 10.66 -10.03 -33.83
N GLU A 59 11.19 -10.85 -34.75
CA GLU A 59 10.38 -11.49 -35.79
C GLU A 59 9.96 -12.90 -35.36
N HIS A 60 10.92 -13.78 -35.07
CA HIS A 60 10.66 -15.20 -34.82
C HIS A 60 11.42 -15.76 -33.60
N GLY A 61 10.85 -16.80 -32.98
CA GLY A 61 11.53 -17.65 -31.99
C GLY A 61 11.52 -17.16 -30.54
N ALA A 62 11.24 -15.88 -30.28
CA ALA A 62 11.12 -15.37 -28.92
C ALA A 62 10.11 -14.23 -28.81
N THR A 63 9.66 -13.99 -27.58
CA THR A 63 8.94 -12.79 -27.17
C THR A 63 9.92 -11.87 -26.48
N ARG A 64 9.75 -10.56 -26.65
CA ARG A 64 10.41 -9.62 -25.74
C ARG A 64 9.74 -9.75 -24.38
N ASN A 65 10.55 -9.72 -23.34
CA ASN A 65 10.05 -9.37 -22.02
C ASN A 65 9.84 -7.84 -22.03
N PHE A 66 8.95 -7.35 -22.89
CA PHE A 66 8.61 -5.93 -22.89
C PHE A 66 7.57 -5.68 -21.80
N GLN A 67 7.47 -4.44 -21.37
CA GLN A 67 7.97 -3.79 -20.17
C GLN A 67 6.82 -2.85 -19.87
N ALA A 68 6.27 -2.87 -18.66
CA ALA A 68 5.18 -1.98 -18.27
C ALA A 68 5.49 -0.52 -18.65
N GLU A 69 6.77 -0.12 -18.62
CA GLU A 69 7.27 1.20 -19.01
C GLU A 69 6.88 1.66 -20.42
N LYS A 70 6.97 0.81 -21.46
CA LYS A 70 6.62 1.26 -22.82
C LYS A 70 5.11 1.36 -23.04
N LEU A 71 4.33 0.50 -22.37
CA LEU A 71 2.88 0.64 -22.37
C LEU A 71 2.45 1.91 -21.64
N LEU A 72 3.07 2.20 -20.50
CA LEU A 72 2.85 3.45 -19.76
C LEU A 72 3.26 4.67 -20.60
N GLU A 73 4.41 4.65 -21.25
CA GLU A 73 4.87 5.77 -22.08
C GLU A 73 3.97 6.01 -23.30
N GLU A 74 3.48 4.93 -23.95
CA GLU A 74 2.52 5.04 -25.06
C GLU A 74 1.17 5.60 -24.57
N GLU A 75 0.70 5.17 -23.41
CA GLU A 75 -0.54 5.65 -22.79
C GLU A 75 -0.42 7.11 -22.34
N GLU A 76 0.69 7.49 -21.70
CA GLU A 76 0.98 8.88 -21.33
C GLU A 76 1.01 9.80 -22.55
N LYS A 77 1.71 9.39 -23.63
CA LYS A 77 1.75 10.16 -24.89
C LYS A 77 0.36 10.29 -25.52
N ARG A 78 -0.48 9.26 -25.42
CA ARG A 78 -1.86 9.34 -25.91
C ARG A 78 -2.68 10.32 -25.09
N MET A 79 -2.63 10.22 -23.77
CA MET A 79 -3.35 11.13 -22.87
C MET A 79 -2.89 12.58 -23.04
N GLN A 80 -1.59 12.80 -23.25
CA GLN A 80 -1.03 14.13 -23.54
C GLN A 80 -1.54 14.67 -24.87
N LYS A 81 -1.51 13.89 -25.95
CA LYS A 81 -2.04 14.31 -27.25
C LYS A 81 -3.53 14.62 -27.20
N GLU A 82 -4.32 13.79 -26.53
CA GLU A 82 -5.76 14.04 -26.35
C GLU A 82 -6.00 15.36 -25.60
N ARG A 83 -5.21 15.64 -24.55
CA ARG A 83 -5.26 16.93 -23.84
C ARG A 83 -4.86 18.11 -24.76
N GLU A 84 -3.78 17.96 -25.51
CA GLU A 84 -3.28 18.98 -26.44
C GLU A 84 -4.29 19.27 -27.56
N GLU A 85 -4.92 18.25 -28.13
CA GLU A 85 -5.96 18.39 -29.16
C GLU A 85 -7.20 19.12 -28.62
N GLU A 86 -7.61 18.79 -27.40
CA GLU A 86 -8.70 19.49 -26.71
C GLU A 86 -8.38 20.95 -26.40
N GLU A 87 -7.12 21.24 -26.09
CA GLU A 87 -6.59 22.58 -25.81
C GLU A 87 -6.44 23.42 -27.08
N LEU A 88 -5.95 22.82 -28.17
CA LEU A 88 -5.83 23.46 -29.49
C LEU A 88 -7.19 23.82 -30.07
N ASN A 89 -8.22 23.00 -29.82
CA ASN A 89 -9.56 23.25 -30.31
C ASN A 89 -10.30 24.35 -29.53
N ASN A 90 -9.85 24.69 -28.30
CA ASN A 90 -10.50 25.73 -27.49
C ASN A 90 -9.51 26.53 -26.62
N PRO A 91 -9.21 27.80 -26.96
CA PRO A 91 -8.29 28.65 -26.20
C PRO A 91 -8.80 29.00 -24.79
N MET A 92 -10.12 28.92 -24.52
CA MET A 92 -10.66 29.10 -23.17
C MET A 92 -10.35 27.91 -22.25
N LYS A 93 -10.26 26.70 -22.81
CA LYS A 93 -9.93 25.48 -22.04
C LYS A 93 -8.47 25.49 -21.57
N VAL A 94 -7.55 26.02 -22.38
CA VAL A 94 -6.15 26.24 -21.98
C VAL A 94 -6.06 27.17 -20.77
N LEU A 95 -6.80 28.29 -20.79
CA LEU A 95 -6.83 29.23 -19.67
C LEU A 95 -7.43 28.60 -18.41
N GLU A 96 -8.47 27.77 -18.56
CA GLU A 96 -9.09 27.04 -17.46
C GLU A 96 -8.14 25.99 -16.85
N ASN A 97 -7.45 25.19 -17.69
CA ASN A 97 -6.47 24.22 -17.22
C ASN A 97 -5.30 24.91 -16.51
N ARG A 98 -4.76 25.98 -17.09
CA ARG A 98 -3.67 26.74 -16.46
C ARG A 98 -4.05 27.31 -15.10
N THR A 99 -5.27 27.84 -14.96
CA THR A 99 -5.75 28.36 -13.67
C THR A 99 -6.01 27.25 -12.66
N LYS A 100 -6.52 26.09 -13.08
CA LYS A 100 -6.65 24.89 -12.22
C LYS A 100 -5.29 24.38 -11.76
N ASP A 101 -4.32 24.27 -12.65
CA ASP A 101 -2.97 23.81 -12.34
C ASP A 101 -2.28 24.76 -11.36
N SER A 102 -2.35 26.08 -11.61
CA SER A 102 -1.82 27.08 -10.67
C SER A 102 -2.52 27.03 -9.32
N LYS A 103 -3.83 26.78 -9.29
CA LYS A 103 -4.59 26.64 -8.04
C LYS A 103 -4.15 25.40 -7.25
N LEU A 104 -3.99 24.27 -7.93
CA LEU A 104 -3.52 23.03 -7.32
C LEU A 104 -2.10 23.18 -6.77
N GLU A 105 -1.19 23.81 -7.52
CA GLU A 105 0.17 24.09 -7.06
C GLU A 105 0.18 24.97 -5.80
N MET A 106 -0.66 26.01 -5.75
CA MET A 106 -0.81 26.85 -4.56
C MET A 106 -1.33 26.06 -3.35
N GLU A 107 -2.38 25.24 -3.52
CA GLU A 107 -2.93 24.39 -2.46
C GLU A 107 -1.90 23.37 -1.95
N VAL A 108 -1.14 22.75 -2.85
CA VAL A 108 -0.07 21.80 -2.47
C VAL A 108 1.03 22.51 -1.68
N LEU A 109 1.44 23.71 -2.08
CA LEU A 109 2.44 24.49 -1.35
C LEU A 109 1.95 24.93 0.03
N GLU A 110 0.69 25.36 0.15
CA GLU A 110 0.06 25.72 1.42
C GLU A 110 0.01 24.51 2.36
N ASN A 111 -0.47 23.36 1.88
CA ASN A 111 -0.50 22.11 2.65
C ASN A 111 0.90 21.69 3.15
N LEU A 112 1.91 21.80 2.29
CA LEU A 112 3.30 21.50 2.68
C LEU A 112 3.83 22.48 3.72
N GLN A 113 3.45 23.75 3.63
CA GLN A 113 3.83 24.76 4.62
C GLN A 113 3.15 24.52 5.97
N GLU A 114 1.85 24.21 5.99
CA GLU A 114 1.13 23.83 7.22
C GLU A 114 1.76 22.60 7.90
N LEU A 115 2.09 21.56 7.13
CA LEU A 115 2.77 20.36 7.65
C LEU A 115 4.15 20.70 8.22
N LYS A 116 4.90 21.59 7.57
CA LYS A 116 6.20 22.03 8.05
C LYS A 116 6.08 22.83 9.35
N GLU A 117 5.09 23.73 9.44
CA GLU A 117 4.82 24.51 10.64
C GLU A 117 4.39 23.62 11.81
N LEU A 118 3.51 22.64 11.58
CA LEU A 118 3.12 21.66 12.58
C LEU A 118 4.32 20.85 13.07
N ASN A 119 5.14 20.33 12.15
CA ASN A 119 6.37 19.61 12.50
C ASN A 119 7.34 20.49 13.29
N GLN A 120 7.50 21.76 12.92
CA GLN A 120 8.38 22.68 13.65
C GLN A 120 7.87 22.97 15.08
N ARG A 121 6.55 23.11 15.27
CA ARG A 121 5.96 23.24 16.60
C ARG A 121 6.15 21.97 17.43
N GLN A 122 6.00 20.81 16.80
CA GLN A 122 6.12 19.50 17.44
C GLN A 122 7.58 19.11 17.75
N ALA A 123 8.57 19.62 17.00
CA ALA A 123 9.98 19.29 17.19
C ALA A 123 10.53 19.63 18.58
N ASN A 124 9.93 20.61 19.28
CA ASN A 124 10.32 21.01 20.63
C ASN A 124 9.54 20.26 21.73
N VAL A 125 8.56 19.42 21.38
CA VAL A 125 7.73 18.68 22.34
C VAL A 125 8.25 17.25 22.43
N ASP A 126 8.75 16.88 23.61
CA ASP A 126 9.11 15.50 23.90
C ASP A 126 7.84 14.67 24.14
N PHE A 127 7.37 14.01 23.08
CA PHE A 127 6.20 13.14 23.13
C PHE A 127 6.38 11.98 24.11
N GLU A 128 7.61 11.49 24.31
CA GLU A 128 7.88 10.36 25.18
C GLU A 128 7.71 10.74 26.65
N ALA A 129 8.22 11.92 27.05
CA ALA A 129 7.99 12.46 28.39
C ALA A 129 6.49 12.72 28.67
N MET A 130 5.74 13.28 27.70
CA MET A 130 4.30 13.51 27.86
C MET A 130 3.52 12.20 28.02
N LEU A 131 3.86 11.17 27.23
CA LEU A 131 3.25 9.85 27.31
C LEU A 131 3.56 9.15 28.63
N GLN A 132 4.78 9.29 29.15
CA GLN A 132 5.16 8.75 30.46
C GLN A 132 4.34 9.41 31.59
N GLN A 133 4.24 10.73 31.60
CA GLN A 133 3.44 11.47 32.59
C GLN A 133 1.96 11.08 32.56
N TYR A 134 1.38 10.90 31.36
CA TYR A 134 -0.02 10.47 31.24
C TYR A 134 -0.25 9.05 31.76
N LYS A 135 0.69 8.13 31.50
CA LYS A 135 0.63 6.75 32.02
C LYS A 135 0.72 6.73 33.54
N GLU A 136 1.67 7.46 34.11
CA GLU A 136 1.82 7.58 35.56
C GLU A 136 0.55 8.13 36.21
N TYR A 137 -0.06 9.17 35.61
CA TYR A 137 -1.33 9.73 36.08
C TYR A 137 -2.50 8.74 36.00
N GLU A 138 -2.61 7.97 34.92
CA GLU A 138 -3.64 6.93 34.79
C GLU A 138 -3.46 5.79 35.80
N GLU A 139 -2.22 5.39 36.07
CA GLU A 139 -1.90 4.35 37.06
C GLU A 139 -2.24 4.84 38.48
N GLU A 140 -1.93 6.09 38.81
CA GLU A 140 -2.28 6.69 40.11
C GLU A 140 -3.80 6.81 40.29
N ARG A 141 -4.52 7.23 39.25
CA ARG A 141 -5.99 7.28 39.21
C ARG A 141 -6.59 5.90 39.47
N LYS A 142 -6.13 4.88 38.75
CA LYS A 142 -6.61 3.50 38.93
C LYS A 142 -6.28 2.97 40.31
N ARG A 143 -5.11 3.30 40.87
CA ARG A 143 -4.75 2.88 42.23
C ARG A 143 -5.67 3.50 43.28
N ARG A 144 -6.02 4.78 43.16
CA ARG A 144 -7.00 5.42 44.04
C ARG A 144 -8.39 4.80 43.93
N GLU A 145 -8.87 4.56 42.72
CA GLU A 145 -10.15 3.89 42.49
C GLU A 145 -10.16 2.47 43.11
N GLN A 146 -9.08 1.71 42.97
CA GLN A 146 -8.93 0.39 43.62
C GLN A 146 -8.90 0.48 45.15
N GLU A 147 -8.19 1.46 45.71
CA GLU A 147 -8.13 1.68 47.16
C GLU A 147 -9.51 2.08 47.72
N GLU A 148 -10.29 2.88 46.99
CA GLU A 148 -11.68 3.25 47.34
C GLU A 148 -12.62 2.03 47.25
N ASP A 149 -12.56 1.27 46.14
CA ASP A 149 -13.33 0.03 45.94
C ASP A 149 -13.02 -1.02 47.04
N GLU A 150 -11.75 -1.18 47.43
CA GLU A 150 -11.35 -2.09 48.51
C GLU A 150 -11.88 -1.64 49.88
N GLN A 151 -11.92 -0.33 50.14
CA GLN A 151 -12.49 0.22 51.37
C GLN A 151 -14.00 0.03 51.43
N GLU A 152 -14.70 0.29 50.33
CA GLU A 152 -16.14 0.04 50.21
C GLU A 152 -16.47 -1.46 50.37
N MET A 153 -15.69 -2.34 49.74
CA MET A 153 -15.85 -3.80 49.89
C MET A 153 -15.63 -4.24 51.35
N LYS A 154 -14.61 -3.71 52.04
CA LYS A 154 -14.35 -4.01 53.45
C LYS A 154 -15.49 -3.53 54.35
N ALA A 155 -15.98 -2.32 54.14
CA ALA A 155 -17.12 -1.78 54.89
C ALA A 155 -18.40 -2.62 54.66
N MET A 156 -18.67 -3.02 53.42
CA MET A 156 -19.80 -3.89 53.07
C MET A 156 -19.66 -5.28 53.71
N LEU A 157 -18.44 -5.86 53.74
CA LEU A 157 -18.17 -7.14 54.37
C LEU A 157 -18.34 -7.09 55.90
N GLU A 158 -17.89 -6.02 56.55
CA GLU A 158 -18.07 -5.80 57.99
C GLU A 158 -19.55 -5.61 58.34
N GLN A 159 -20.29 -4.87 57.53
CA GLN A 159 -21.76 -4.78 57.64
C GLN A 159 -22.43 -6.15 57.49
N ALA A 160 -21.99 -6.97 56.53
CA ALA A 160 -22.52 -8.32 56.32
C ALA A 160 -22.16 -9.29 57.46
N GLN A 161 -20.97 -9.18 58.06
CA GLN A 161 -20.60 -9.95 59.26
C GLN A 161 -21.43 -9.55 60.48
N ASN A 162 -21.66 -8.25 60.68
CA ASN A 162 -22.54 -7.76 61.75
C ASN A 162 -24.00 -8.19 61.55
N ARG A 163 -24.45 -8.31 60.29
CA ARG A 163 -25.78 -8.82 59.96
C ARG A 163 -25.94 -10.33 60.15
N ARG A 164 -24.84 -11.10 60.11
CA ARG A 164 -24.82 -12.56 60.41
C ARG A 164 -24.81 -12.91 61.90
N LEU A 165 -24.61 -11.94 62.80
CA LEU A 165 -24.65 -12.15 64.26
C LEU A 165 -26.07 -12.00 64.87
N LEU A 166 -27.09 -11.76 64.04
CA LEU A 166 -28.49 -11.88 64.43
C LEU A 166 -28.92 -13.36 64.26
N PRO A 167 -29.42 -14.05 65.31
CA PRO A 167 -29.90 -15.41 65.16
C PRO A 167 -31.25 -15.37 64.44
N ASP A 168 -31.30 -15.89 63.21
CA ASP A 168 -32.58 -16.13 62.53
C ASP A 168 -33.24 -17.38 63.14
N SER A 169 -34.35 -17.16 63.83
CA SER A 169 -35.37 -18.17 64.12
C SER A 169 -36.33 -18.21 62.93
N ASP A 170 -36.30 -19.27 62.14
CA ASP A 170 -37.45 -20.18 61.95
C ASP A 170 -37.22 -21.17 60.79
N SER A 171 -37.82 -22.34 60.98
CA SER A 171 -37.77 -23.60 60.23
C SER A 171 -38.58 -23.59 58.93
N ASP A 172 -38.09 -24.22 57.85
CA ASP A 172 -38.70 -25.42 57.21
C ASP A 172 -38.05 -25.82 55.85
N GLU A 173 -38.08 -27.14 55.60
CA GLU A 173 -37.63 -27.98 54.45
C GLU A 173 -38.11 -27.50 53.05
N GLU A 174 -37.61 -27.85 51.84
CA GLU A 174 -36.93 -29.01 51.20
C GLU A 174 -36.48 -28.56 49.73
N PRO A 175 -36.00 -29.37 48.75
CA PRO A 175 -34.64 -29.33 48.21
C PRO A 175 -34.43 -28.84 46.73
N SER A 176 -33.14 -28.82 46.36
CA SER A 176 -32.43 -28.41 45.12
C SER A 176 -32.96 -28.76 43.71
N LYS A 177 -32.64 -27.92 42.68
CA LYS A 177 -32.02 -28.22 41.34
C LYS A 177 -32.11 -27.04 40.33
N PRO A 178 -31.36 -27.00 39.19
CA PRO A 178 -29.96 -26.60 39.02
C PRO A 178 -29.77 -25.35 38.11
N GLU A 179 -28.51 -24.90 38.04
CA GLU A 179 -28.00 -23.70 37.37
C GLU A 179 -28.38 -23.51 35.89
N ARG A 180 -28.74 -22.28 35.51
CA ARG A 180 -28.70 -21.80 34.12
C ARG A 180 -27.43 -20.99 33.92
N LYS A 181 -26.51 -21.52 33.10
CA LYS A 181 -25.24 -20.89 32.70
C LYS A 181 -25.48 -19.48 32.14
N ALA A 182 -24.86 -18.48 32.74
CA ALA A 182 -24.84 -17.12 32.22
C ALA A 182 -23.95 -17.06 30.98
N ALA A 183 -24.50 -16.50 29.90
CA ALA A 183 -23.80 -16.25 28.66
C ALA A 183 -22.65 -15.25 28.84
N VAL A 184 -21.51 -15.58 28.26
CA VAL A 184 -20.32 -14.72 28.16
C VAL A 184 -20.71 -13.43 27.42
N LYS A 185 -20.58 -12.28 28.09
CA LYS A 185 -20.70 -10.97 27.43
C LYS A 185 -19.44 -10.73 26.61
N ALA A 186 -19.58 -10.76 25.29
CA ALA A 186 -18.53 -10.38 24.35
C ALA A 186 -18.18 -8.89 24.54
N ARG A 187 -16.88 -8.57 24.61
CA ARG A 187 -16.38 -7.20 24.59
C ARG A 187 -16.33 -6.70 23.13
N PRO A 188 -16.56 -5.40 22.85
CA PRO A 188 -16.88 -4.93 21.49
C PRO A 188 -15.69 -4.75 20.52
N THR A 189 -14.49 -5.26 20.83
CA THR A 189 -13.26 -4.90 20.09
C THR A 189 -12.53 -6.06 19.40
N ASP A 190 -13.16 -7.21 19.22
CA ASP A 190 -12.53 -8.41 18.60
C ASP A 190 -12.93 -8.60 17.11
N ILE A 191 -12.93 -7.52 16.30
CA ILE A 191 -13.33 -7.57 14.88
C ILE A 191 -12.15 -7.41 13.91
N LEU A 192 -10.89 -7.37 14.36
CA LEU A 192 -9.74 -7.23 13.47
C LEU A 192 -8.64 -8.25 13.75
N GLN A 193 -8.97 -9.54 13.62
CA GLN A 193 -7.99 -10.59 13.31
C GLN A 193 -8.65 -11.65 12.42
N GLU A 194 -8.73 -11.36 11.13
CA GLU A 194 -8.53 -12.31 10.02
C GLU A 194 -8.07 -11.52 8.78
#